data_AF-A0A4R1W310-F1
#
_entry.id   AF-A0A4R1W310-F1
#
_cell.length_a   1.000
_cell.length_b   1.000
_cell.length_c   1.000
_cell.angle_alpha   90.00
_cell.angle_beta   90.00
_cell.angle_gamma   90.00
#
_symmetry.space_group_name_H-M   'P 1'
#
loop_
_entity.id
_entity.type
_entity.pdbx_description
1 polymer ?
#
loop_
_entity_poly.entity_id
_entity_poly.type
_entity_poly.pdbx_seq_one_letter_code
_entity_poly.pdbx_strand_id
1 'polypeptide(L)'
;MVRVLLCCHIGTTGLTLAAIAASLARGAAPESPLAIFAATGTVAVLAVYLVCAVAVSLWIHRAHANLFAAGMEGLEFSPGWSVGYFFIPIACLFKPFEAMRELWNRSHLHGHDADQPTDPRLVVWWTCMIAGTVAGTLLSFSISAPPAGAVLTCILYALRIVAAGSLLAIVNGVARAQEADLDMHHAFA
;
A
#
# COMPACT_ATOMS: atom_id res chain seq x y z
N MET A 1 0.39 -9.80 11.97
CA MET A 1 -0.84 -8.97 11.90
C MET A 1 -0.98 -8.23 10.57
N VAL A 2 -0.06 -7.32 10.19
CA VAL A 2 -0.18 -6.50 8.95
C VAL A 2 -0.37 -7.32 7.66
N ARG A 3 0.30 -8.48 7.53
CA ARG A 3 0.17 -9.39 6.38
C ARG A 3 -1.28 -9.87 6.17
N VAL A 4 -1.94 -10.28 7.26
CA VAL A 4 -3.34 -10.76 7.23
C VAL A 4 -4.29 -9.64 6.82
N LEU A 5 -4.08 -8.44 7.34
CA LEU A 5 -4.88 -7.27 6.98
C LEU A 5 -4.72 -6.91 5.50
N LEU A 6 -3.50 -6.93 4.95
CA LEU A 6 -3.27 -6.72 3.52
C LEU A 6 -3.95 -7.79 2.65
N CYS A 7 -3.89 -9.07 3.03
CA CYS A 7 -4.63 -10.14 2.33
C CYS A 7 -6.15 -9.92 2.40
N CYS A 8 -6.67 -9.53 3.56
CA CYS A 8 -8.09 -9.21 3.73
C CYS A 8 -8.51 -8.01 2.85
N HIS A 9 -7.67 -6.98 2.76
CA HIS A 9 -7.90 -5.84 1.88
C HIS A 9 -7.93 -6.25 0.40
N ILE A 10 -6.97 -7.07 -0.04
CA ILE A 10 -6.93 -7.59 -1.42
C ILE A 10 -8.19 -8.40 -1.72
N GLY A 11 -8.58 -9.32 -0.84
CA GLY A 11 -9.76 -10.16 -1.03
C GLY A 11 -11.06 -9.36 -1.10
N THR A 12 -11.26 -8.43 -0.16
CA THR A 12 -12.46 -7.57 -0.11
C THR A 12 -12.54 -6.66 -1.33
N THR A 13 -11.40 -6.11 -1.77
CA THR A 13 -11.31 -5.25 -2.96
C THR A 13 -11.57 -6.05 -4.24
N GLY A 14 -11.00 -7.24 -4.36
CA GLY A 14 -11.21 -8.13 -5.51
C GLY A 14 -12.66 -8.58 -5.65
N LEU A 15 -13.30 -8.96 -4.53
CA LEU A 15 -14.72 -9.35 -4.51
C LEU A 15 -15.63 -8.19 -4.92
N THR A 16 -15.35 -6.99 -4.40
CA THR A 16 -16.13 -5.79 -4.74
C THR A 16 -15.93 -5.38 -6.21
N LEU A 17 -14.69 -5.44 -6.71
CA LEU A 17 -14.39 -5.18 -8.13
C LEU A 17 -15.15 -6.15 -9.04
N ALA A 18 -15.16 -7.44 -8.72
CA ALA A 18 -15.88 -8.44 -9.49
C ALA A 18 -17.39 -8.16 -9.51
N ALA A 19 -17.97 -7.73 -8.39
CA ALA A 19 -19.37 -7.34 -8.31
C ALA A 19 -19.69 -6.09 -9.15
N ILE A 20 -18.84 -5.06 -9.09
CA ILE A 20 -18.97 -3.85 -9.91
C ILE A 20 -18.91 -4.21 -11.39
N ALA A 21 -17.89 -4.96 -11.81
CA ALA A 21 -17.73 -5.39 -13.20
C ALA A 21 -18.92 -6.23 -13.69
N ALA A 22 -19.41 -7.16 -12.87
CA ALA A 22 -20.59 -7.98 -13.20
C ALA A 22 -21.87 -7.14 -13.29
N SER A 23 -22.06 -6.16 -12.41
CA SER A 23 -23.18 -5.23 -12.44
C SER A 23 -23.20 -4.44 -13.76
N LEU A 24 -22.04 -3.97 -14.20
CA LEU A 24 -21.87 -3.23 -15.44
C LEU A 24 -22.11 -4.10 -16.67
N ALA A 25 -21.48 -5.27 -16.73
CA ALA A 25 -21.60 -6.19 -17.86
C ALA A 25 -23.04 -6.66 -18.08
N ARG A 26 -23.84 -6.75 -17.01
CA ARG A 26 -25.24 -7.17 -17.06
C ARG A 26 -26.23 -6.02 -17.23
N GLY A 27 -25.77 -4.76 -17.21
CA GLY A 27 -26.66 -3.60 -17.14
C GLY A 27 -27.62 -3.69 -15.96
N ALA A 28 -27.14 -4.19 -14.81
CA ALA A 28 -27.98 -4.51 -13.67
C ALA A 28 -28.63 -3.23 -13.11
N ALA A 29 -29.93 -3.30 -12.80
CA ALA A 29 -30.65 -2.19 -12.20
C ALA A 29 -30.01 -1.77 -10.86
N PRO A 30 -30.02 -0.48 -10.49
CA PRO A 30 -29.41 0.00 -9.24
C PRO A 30 -29.93 -0.69 -7.97
N GLU A 31 -31.21 -1.07 -7.98
CA GLU A 31 -31.90 -1.78 -6.90
C GLU A 31 -31.67 -3.30 -6.90
N SER A 32 -30.96 -3.82 -7.91
CA SER A 32 -30.68 -5.26 -7.99
C SER A 32 -29.77 -5.71 -6.82
N PRO A 33 -29.91 -6.97 -6.35
CA PRO A 33 -29.05 -7.49 -5.29
C PRO A 33 -27.55 -7.38 -5.60
N LEU A 34 -27.17 -7.51 -6.88
CA LEU A 34 -25.79 -7.39 -7.34
C LEU A 34 -25.25 -5.96 -7.21
N ALA A 35 -26.04 -4.96 -7.60
CA ALA A 35 -25.67 -3.55 -7.48
C ALA A 35 -25.59 -3.12 -6.00
N ILE A 36 -26.53 -3.56 -5.17
CA ILE A 36 -26.51 -3.32 -3.72
C ILE A 36 -25.28 -3.97 -3.07
N PHE A 37 -24.95 -5.21 -3.46
CA PHE A 37 -23.75 -5.89 -2.99
C PHE A 37 -22.47 -5.14 -3.37
N ALA A 38 -22.35 -4.65 -4.61
CA ALA A 38 -21.22 -3.84 -5.06
C ALA A 38 -21.09 -2.52 -4.27
N ALA A 39 -22.21 -1.83 -4.03
CA ALA A 39 -22.25 -0.59 -3.25
C ALA A 39 -21.85 -0.84 -1.78
N THR A 40 -22.39 -1.87 -1.14
CA THR A 40 -22.07 -2.22 0.24
C THR A 40 -20.62 -2.70 0.36
N GLY A 41 -20.13 -3.45 -0.63
CA GLY A 41 -18.73 -3.86 -0.75
C GLY A 41 -17.77 -2.67 -0.81
N THR A 42 -18.16 -1.59 -1.49
CA THR A 42 -17.36 -0.35 -1.55
C THR A 42 -17.15 0.25 -0.15
N VAL A 43 -18.19 0.26 0.69
CA VAL A 43 -18.10 0.72 2.07
C VAL A 43 -17.19 -0.20 2.90
N ALA A 44 -17.32 -1.52 2.72
CA ALA A 44 -16.45 -2.49 3.38
C ALA A 44 -14.97 -2.32 2.98
N VAL A 45 -14.69 -2.10 1.70
CA VAL A 45 -13.33 -1.83 1.19
C VAL A 45 -12.73 -0.59 1.85
N LEU A 46 -13.51 0.48 2.01
CA LEU A 46 -13.06 1.70 2.70
C LEU A 46 -12.74 1.41 4.17
N ALA A 47 -13.61 0.71 4.89
CA ALA A 47 -13.39 0.37 6.29
C ALA A 47 -12.12 -0.48 6.48
N VAL A 48 -11.95 -1.54 5.68
CA VAL A 48 -10.75 -2.39 5.71
C VAL A 48 -9.51 -1.59 5.35
N TYR A 49 -9.60 -0.68 4.36
CA TYR A 49 -8.48 0.17 3.99
C TYR A 49 -8.01 1.08 5.12
N LEU A 50 -8.92 1.70 5.87
CA LEU A 50 -8.57 2.56 7.00
C LEU A 50 -7.84 1.76 8.09
N VAL A 51 -8.31 0.55 8.39
CA VAL A 51 -7.64 -0.36 9.34
C VAL A 51 -6.25 -0.75 8.81
N CYS A 52 -6.14 -1.06 7.52
CA CYS A 52 -4.86 -1.34 6.88
C CYS A 52 -3.90 -0.14 6.93
N ALA A 53 -4.39 1.08 6.69
CA ALA A 53 -3.57 2.28 6.73
C ALA A 53 -2.92 2.45 8.10
N VAL A 54 -3.70 2.35 9.18
CA VAL A 54 -3.18 2.39 10.56
C VAL A 54 -2.17 1.26 10.82
N ALA A 55 -2.51 0.03 10.45
CA ALA A 55 -1.65 -1.12 10.68
C ALA A 55 -0.32 -1.04 9.91
N VAL A 56 -0.35 -0.54 8.66
CA VAL A 56 0.83 -0.30 7.83
C VAL A 56 1.65 0.84 8.41
N SER A 57 1.05 1.95 8.84
CA SER A 57 1.77 3.04 9.51
C SER A 57 2.51 2.56 10.77
N LEU A 58 1.84 1.77 11.63
CA LEU A 58 2.47 1.18 12.80
C LEU A 58 3.61 0.21 12.42
N TRP A 59 3.44 -0.54 11.34
CA TRP A 59 4.49 -1.42 10.83
C TRP A 59 5.68 -0.62 10.27
N ILE A 60 5.48 0.43 9.49
CA ILE A 60 6.54 1.30 8.94
C ILE A 60 7.37 1.89 10.09
N HIS A 61 6.70 2.42 11.11
CA HIS A 61 7.36 2.96 12.30
C HIS A 61 8.22 1.89 12.97
N ARG A 62 7.66 0.70 13.25
CA ARG A 62 8.39 -0.39 13.91
C ARG A 62 9.57 -0.88 13.08
N ALA A 63 9.38 -1.06 11.76
CA ALA A 63 10.40 -1.54 10.86
C ALA A 63 11.59 -0.56 10.76
N HIS A 64 11.33 0.75 10.77
CA HIS A 64 12.41 1.74 10.89
C HIS A 64 13.06 1.70 12.27
N ALA A 65 12.28 1.61 13.36
CA ALA A 65 12.84 1.53 14.71
C ALA A 65 13.79 0.33 14.89
N ASN A 66 13.51 -0.79 14.21
CA ASN A 66 14.42 -1.94 14.17
C ASN A 66 15.78 -1.59 13.56
N LEU A 67 15.84 -0.75 12.51
CA LEU A 67 17.12 -0.31 11.93
C LEU A 67 17.95 0.48 12.96
N PHE A 68 17.31 1.38 13.72
CA PHE A 68 17.98 2.12 14.79
C PHE A 68 18.45 1.18 15.90
N ALA A 69 17.63 0.19 16.28
CA ALA A 69 17.99 -0.80 17.30
C ALA A 69 19.16 -1.71 16.85
N ALA A 70 19.29 -1.96 15.55
CA ALA A 70 20.42 -2.67 14.94
C ALA A 70 21.70 -1.82 14.82
N GLY A 71 21.69 -0.57 15.32
CA GLY A 71 22.86 0.32 15.29
C GLY A 71 23.19 0.88 13.90
N MET A 72 22.24 0.88 12.97
CA MET A 72 22.46 1.39 11.63
C MET A 72 22.72 2.90 11.62
N GLU A 73 23.89 3.30 11.13
CA GLU A 73 24.30 4.71 11.04
C GLU A 73 23.88 5.37 9.72
N GLY A 74 23.63 6.68 9.74
CA GLY A 74 23.27 7.45 8.55
C GLY A 74 21.86 7.17 8.02
N LEU A 75 20.88 6.97 8.89
CA LEU A 75 19.47 6.91 8.49
C LEU A 75 18.92 8.35 8.32
N GLU A 76 18.37 8.66 7.15
CA GLU A 76 17.72 9.95 6.86
C GLU A 76 16.37 10.04 7.59
N PHE A 77 15.63 8.93 7.69
CA PHE A 77 14.26 8.91 8.19
C PHE A 77 14.16 8.35 9.61
N SER A 78 13.74 9.20 10.56
CA SER A 78 13.32 8.72 11.88
C SER A 78 12.04 7.87 11.79
N PRO A 79 11.79 6.96 12.75
CA PRO A 79 10.58 6.12 12.76
C PRO A 79 9.27 6.91 12.78
N GLY A 80 9.26 8.08 13.43
CA GLY A 80 8.11 8.97 13.45
C GLY A 80 7.89 9.66 12.09
N TRP A 81 8.96 10.20 11.50
CA TRP A 81 8.87 10.92 10.23
C TRP A 81 8.61 10.02 9.03
N SER A 82 9.05 8.75 9.06
CA SER A 82 8.72 7.77 8.02
C SER A 82 7.20 7.52 7.88
N VAL A 83 6.43 7.81 8.93
CA VAL A 83 4.97 7.83 8.91
C VAL A 83 4.40 9.25 8.76
N GLY A 84 4.99 10.23 9.44
CA GLY A 84 4.49 11.61 9.46
C GLY A 84 4.35 12.25 8.08
N TYR A 85 5.26 11.94 7.15
CA TYR A 85 5.22 12.48 5.79
C TYR A 85 3.99 12.08 4.98
N PHE A 86 3.29 10.99 5.31
CA PHE A 86 2.02 10.65 4.65
C PHE A 86 0.91 11.69 4.85
N PHE A 87 1.03 12.53 5.89
CA PHE A 87 0.00 13.50 6.27
C PHE A 87 0.32 14.93 5.80
N ILE A 88 1.46 15.15 5.14
CA ILE A 88 1.88 16.46 4.63
C ILE A 88 1.61 16.50 3.12
N PRO A 89 0.72 17.35 2.60
CA PRO A 89 0.20 17.26 1.22
C PRO A 89 1.25 17.22 0.10
N ILE A 90 2.35 17.98 0.23
CA ILE A 90 3.40 18.01 -0.80
C ILE A 90 4.42 16.90 -0.55
N ALA A 91 4.80 16.70 0.71
CA ALA A 91 5.78 15.68 1.07
C ALA A 91 5.24 14.26 0.85
N CYS A 92 3.94 14.03 1.01
CA CYS A 92 3.30 12.72 0.86
C CYS A 92 3.37 12.17 -0.56
N LEU A 93 3.79 12.98 -1.55
CA LEU A 93 4.02 12.55 -2.93
C LEU A 93 5.39 11.88 -3.13
N PHE A 94 6.37 12.17 -2.27
CA PHE A 94 7.77 11.76 -2.46
C PHE A 94 8.39 11.12 -1.23
N LYS A 95 8.25 11.75 -0.06
CA LYS A 95 8.96 11.36 1.17
C LYS A 95 8.60 9.96 1.67
N PRO A 96 7.35 9.47 1.59
CA PRO A 96 7.06 8.10 1.99
C PRO A 96 7.72 7.04 1.10
N PHE A 97 7.88 7.33 -0.20
CA PHE A 97 8.62 6.46 -1.11
C PHE A 97 10.11 6.43 -0.76
N GLU A 98 10.71 7.60 -0.51
CA GLU A 98 12.10 7.71 -0.07
C GLU A 98 12.34 6.94 1.24
N ALA A 99 11.47 7.11 2.23
CA ALA A 99 11.55 6.39 3.51
C ALA A 99 11.42 4.86 3.33
N MET A 100 10.50 4.40 2.50
CA MET A 100 10.33 2.97 2.22
C MET A 100 11.50 2.38 1.41
N ARG A 101 12.12 3.19 0.55
CA ARG A 101 13.34 2.81 -0.17
C ARG A 101 14.53 2.70 0.79
N GLU A 102 14.71 3.68 1.68
CA GLU A 102 15.70 3.59 2.76
C GLU A 102 15.47 2.32 3.60
N LEU A 103 14.25 2.11 4.07
CA LEU A 103 13.89 0.93 4.87
C LEU A 103 14.24 -0.37 4.14
N TRP A 104 13.87 -0.50 2.87
CA TRP A 104 14.17 -1.68 2.08
C TRP A 104 15.67 -1.90 1.95
N ASN A 105 16.39 -0.88 1.49
CA ASN A 105 17.82 -0.92 1.23
C ASN A 105 18.59 -1.26 2.50
N ARG A 106 18.34 -0.53 3.59
CA ARG A 106 19.02 -0.72 4.88
C ARG A 106 18.67 -2.04 5.56
N SER A 107 17.54 -2.66 5.21
CA SER A 107 17.19 -3.99 5.73
C SER A 107 17.86 -5.12 4.95
N HIS A 108 18.17 -4.94 3.67
CA HIS A 108 18.74 -6.00 2.81
C HIS A 108 20.23 -5.81 2.51
N LEU A 109 20.75 -4.60 2.71
CA LEU A 109 22.10 -4.19 2.37
C LEU A 109 22.69 -3.47 3.57
N HIS A 110 23.92 -3.82 3.95
CA HIS A 110 24.62 -3.23 5.09
C HIS A 110 25.31 -1.89 4.75
N GLY A 111 25.04 -1.30 3.58
CA GLY A 111 25.72 -0.10 3.08
C GLY A 111 24.82 1.15 3.03
N HIS A 112 25.44 2.33 3.17
CA HIS A 112 24.80 3.66 3.08
C HIS A 112 24.82 4.24 1.64
N ASP A 113 25.19 3.44 0.64
CA ASP A 113 25.41 3.97 -0.71
C ASP A 113 24.11 4.50 -1.35
N ALA A 114 24.14 5.79 -1.69
CA ALA A 114 23.04 6.51 -2.33
C ALA A 114 22.68 5.95 -3.73
N ASP A 115 23.56 5.12 -4.31
CA ASP A 115 23.43 4.55 -5.65
C ASP A 115 22.77 3.15 -5.65
N GLN A 116 22.23 2.70 -4.52
CA GLN A 116 21.58 1.40 -4.45
C GLN A 116 20.32 1.34 -5.33
N PRO A 117 20.18 0.28 -6.15
CA PRO A 117 19.07 0.15 -7.06
C PRO A 117 17.75 0.07 -6.28
N THR A 118 16.74 0.79 -6.77
CA THR A 118 15.41 0.75 -6.15
C THR A 118 14.72 -0.56 -6.54
N ASP A 119 14.24 -1.31 -5.54
CA ASP A 119 13.49 -2.55 -5.81
C ASP A 119 12.21 -2.23 -6.62
N PRO A 120 11.94 -2.96 -7.73
CA PRO A 120 10.78 -2.70 -8.58
C PRO A 120 9.45 -2.72 -7.83
N ARG A 121 9.34 -3.48 -6.72
CA ARG A 121 8.11 -3.55 -5.91
C ARG A 121 7.80 -2.20 -5.27
N LEU A 122 8.80 -1.44 -4.84
CA LEU A 122 8.61 -0.08 -4.32
C LEU A 122 8.04 0.83 -5.40
N VAL A 123 8.60 0.75 -6.61
CA VAL A 123 8.13 1.53 -7.77
C VAL A 123 6.68 1.17 -8.10
N VAL A 124 6.36 -0.12 -8.22
CA VAL A 124 5.00 -0.60 -8.52
C VAL A 124 4.01 -0.15 -7.45
N TRP A 125 4.36 -0.34 -6.17
CA TRP A 125 3.52 0.06 -5.04
C TRP A 125 3.21 1.56 -5.10
N TRP A 126 4.24 2.39 -5.23
CA TRP A 126 4.10 3.84 -5.16
C TRP A 126 3.41 4.42 -6.38
N THR A 127 3.77 3.98 -7.57
CA THR A 127 3.12 4.41 -8.82
C THR A 127 1.64 4.05 -8.83
N CYS A 128 1.27 2.83 -8.38
CA CYS A 128 -0.13 2.44 -8.27
C CYS A 128 -0.88 3.28 -7.21
N MET A 129 -0.24 3.62 -6.09
CA MET A 129 -0.81 4.51 -5.08
C MET A 129 -1.09 5.92 -5.63
N ILE A 130 -0.11 6.54 -6.30
CA ILE A 130 -0.26 7.87 -6.90
C ILE A 130 -1.29 7.85 -8.03
N ALA A 131 -1.22 6.87 -8.94
CA ALA A 131 -2.21 6.70 -10.01
C ALA A 131 -3.63 6.51 -9.45
N GLY A 132 -3.77 5.76 -8.35
CA GLY A 132 -5.03 5.58 -7.65
C GLY A 132 -5.58 6.89 -7.06
N THR A 133 -4.73 7.70 -6.42
CA THR A 133 -5.12 9.01 -5.88
C THR A 133 -5.57 9.98 -6.98
N VAL A 134 -4.84 10.02 -8.10
CA VAL A 134 -5.18 10.85 -9.27
C VAL A 134 -6.50 10.38 -9.88
N ALA A 135 -6.66 9.08 -10.14
CA ALA A 135 -7.88 8.53 -10.70
C ALA A 135 -9.11 8.75 -9.78
N GLY A 136 -8.94 8.73 -8.46
CA GLY A 136 -10.03 9.00 -7.51
C GLY A 136 -10.46 10.46 -7.53
N THR A 137 -9.48 11.36 -7.65
CA THR A 137 -9.73 12.79 -7.87
C THR A 137 -10.49 13.02 -9.18
N LEU A 138 -10.06 12.39 -10.29
CA LEU A 138 -10.73 12.48 -11.59
C LEU A 138 -12.15 11.90 -11.58
N LEU A 139 -12.37 10.81 -10.84
CA LEU A 139 -13.70 10.20 -10.67
C LEU A 139 -14.69 11.19 -10.04
N SER A 140 -14.23 11.98 -9.07
CA SER A 140 -15.05 12.99 -8.40
C SER A 140 -15.56 14.07 -9.37
N PHE A 141 -14.81 14.35 -10.45
CA PHE A 141 -15.22 15.25 -11.53
C PHE A 141 -16.04 14.55 -12.64
N SER A 142 -16.05 13.22 -12.67
CA SER A 142 -16.63 12.40 -13.76
C SER A 142 -18.04 11.88 -13.47
N ILE A 143 -18.68 12.33 -12.38
CA ILE A 143 -20.04 11.92 -11.96
C ILE A 143 -21.08 12.18 -13.08
N SER A 144 -20.81 13.14 -13.96
CA SER A 144 -21.68 13.50 -15.09
C SER A 144 -21.57 12.57 -16.33
N ALA A 145 -20.69 11.56 -16.33
CA ALA A 145 -20.49 10.62 -17.45
C ALA A 145 -20.50 9.14 -16.98
N PRO A 146 -21.69 8.51 -16.88
CA PRO A 146 -21.86 7.23 -16.17
C PRO A 146 -20.99 6.05 -16.65
N PRO A 147 -20.85 5.75 -17.97
CA PRO A 147 -20.02 4.62 -18.40
C PRO A 147 -18.52 4.88 -18.19
N ALA A 148 -18.07 6.13 -18.28
CA ALA A 148 -16.67 6.49 -18.03
C ALA A 148 -16.32 6.37 -16.53
N GLY A 149 -17.20 6.84 -15.65
CA GLY A 149 -17.01 6.72 -14.20
C GLY A 149 -16.95 5.26 -13.72
N ALA A 150 -17.76 4.39 -14.34
CA ALA A 150 -17.75 2.96 -14.07
C ALA A 150 -16.43 2.27 -14.44
N VAL A 151 -15.91 2.53 -15.64
CA VAL A 151 -14.61 2.00 -16.09
C VAL A 151 -13.47 2.53 -15.21
N LEU A 152 -13.49 3.81 -14.88
CA LEU A 152 -12.50 4.44 -13.99
C LEU A 152 -12.53 3.82 -12.59
N THR A 153 -13.72 3.47 -12.08
CA THR A 153 -13.87 2.74 -10.81
C THR A 153 -13.21 1.36 -10.86
N CYS A 154 -13.40 0.60 -11.95
CA CYS A 154 -12.73 -0.69 -12.11
C CYS A 154 -11.21 -0.56 -12.11
N ILE A 155 -10.67 0.42 -12.85
CA ILE A 155 -9.23 0.72 -12.90
C ILE A 155 -8.69 1.05 -11.51
N LEU A 156 -9.41 1.90 -10.77
CA LEU A 156 -9.07 2.28 -9.39
C LEU A 156 -8.92 1.07 -8.48
N TYR A 157 -9.88 0.15 -8.51
CA TYR A 157 -9.84 -1.05 -7.68
C TYR A 157 -8.71 -1.99 -8.08
N ALA A 158 -8.43 -2.13 -9.39
CA ALA A 158 -7.30 -2.92 -9.87
C ALA A 158 -5.96 -2.35 -9.38
N LEU A 159 -5.76 -1.03 -9.48
CA LEU A 159 -4.56 -0.35 -8.96
C LEU A 159 -4.38 -0.59 -7.46
N ARG A 160 -5.46 -0.56 -6.68
CA ARG A 160 -5.40 -0.83 -5.23
C ARG A 160 -4.96 -2.26 -4.91
N ILE A 161 -5.43 -3.25 -5.67
CA ILE A 161 -5.01 -4.65 -5.52
C ILE A 161 -3.52 -4.79 -5.82
N VAL A 162 -3.05 -4.22 -6.93
CA VAL A 162 -1.64 -4.27 -7.32
C VAL A 162 -0.75 -3.57 -6.28
N ALA A 163 -1.15 -2.38 -5.82
CA ALA A 163 -0.44 -1.65 -4.77
C ALA A 163 -0.36 -2.47 -3.46
N ALA A 164 -1.47 -3.05 -3.01
CA ALA A 164 -1.53 -3.84 -1.79
C ALA A 164 -0.71 -5.14 -1.90
N GLY A 165 -0.74 -5.81 -3.06
CA GLY A 165 0.07 -7.00 -3.33
C GLY A 165 1.56 -6.69 -3.32
N SER A 166 1.96 -5.57 -3.93
CA SER A 166 3.35 -5.12 -3.92
C SER A 166 3.81 -4.75 -2.51
N LEU A 167 2.98 -4.02 -1.75
CA LEU A 167 3.26 -3.70 -0.35
C LEU A 167 3.38 -4.96 0.53
N LEU A 168 2.54 -5.97 0.32
CA LEU A 168 2.64 -7.25 1.01
C LEU A 168 3.99 -7.92 0.71
N ALA A 169 4.44 -7.89 -0.55
CA ALA A 169 5.75 -8.41 -0.94
C ALA A 169 6.91 -7.63 -0.29
N ILE A 170 6.78 -6.31 -0.17
CA ILE A 170 7.75 -5.44 0.53
C ILE A 170 7.83 -5.81 2.01
N VAL A 171 6.68 -5.88 2.69
CA VAL A 171 6.57 -6.27 4.11
C VAL A 171 7.23 -7.63 4.36
N ASN A 172 7.01 -8.60 3.47
CA ASN A 172 7.61 -9.93 3.58
C ASN A 172 9.12 -9.94 3.32
N GLY A 173 9.61 -9.07 2.43
CA GLY A 173 11.05 -8.91 2.18
C GLY A 173 11.75 -8.34 3.40
N VAL A 174 11.31 -7.16 3.86
CA VAL A 174 11.87 -6.47 5.03
C VAL A 174 11.86 -7.35 6.27
N ALA A 175 10.74 -8.02 6.56
CA ALA A 175 10.66 -8.88 7.73
C ALA A 175 11.69 -10.03 7.70
N ARG A 176 11.83 -10.72 6.56
CA ARG A 176 12.81 -11.81 6.41
C ARG A 176 14.24 -11.31 6.54
N ALA A 177 14.53 -10.14 5.99
CA ALA A 177 15.87 -9.57 6.04
C ALA A 177 16.26 -9.14 7.46
N GLN A 178 15.34 -8.50 8.18
CA GLN A 178 15.56 -8.11 9.58
C GLN A 178 15.61 -9.31 10.54
N GLU A 179 14.81 -10.36 10.31
CA GLU A 179 14.88 -11.61 11.10
C GLU A 179 16.24 -12.31 10.91
N ALA A 180 16.73 -12.41 9.67
CA ALA A 180 18.02 -13.03 9.38
C ALA A 180 19.21 -12.30 10.03
N ASP A 181 19.18 -10.97 10.08
CA ASP A 181 20.23 -10.16 10.70
C ASP A 181 20.28 -10.37 12.23
N LEU A 182 19.11 -10.42 12.88
CA LEU A 182 19.00 -10.70 14.31
C LEU A 182 19.55 -12.09 14.67
N ASP A 183 19.23 -13.11 13.88
CA ASP A 183 19.72 -14.47 14.09
C ASP A 183 21.26 -14.54 13.99
N MET A 184 21.86 -13.79 13.05
CA MET A 184 23.31 -13.71 12.91
C MET A 184 23.97 -13.06 14.12
N HIS A 185 23.42 -11.96 14.64
CA HIS A 185 23.95 -11.33 15.86
C HIS A 185 23.88 -12.25 17.08
N HIS A 186 22.83 -13.07 17.22
CA HIS A 186 22.72 -14.05 18.28
C HIS A 186 23.66 -15.25 18.11
N ALA A 187 24.01 -15.64 16.88
CA ALA A 187 24.92 -16.75 16.62
C ALA A 187 26.39 -16.44 16.99
N PHE A 188 26.77 -15.16 17.05
CA PHE A 188 28.14 -14.72 17.33
C PHE A 188 28.32 -13.98 18.67
N ALA A 189 27.27 -13.90 19.50
CA ALA A 189 27.32 -13.33 20.85
C ALA A 189 27.54 -14.42 21.91
#